data_AF-X6LLS9-F1
#
_entry.id   AF-X6LLS9-F1
#
_cell.length_a   1.000
_cell.length_b   1.000
_cell.length_c   1.000
_cell.angle_alpha   90.00
_cell.angle_beta   90.00
_cell.angle_gamma   90.00
#
_symmetry.space_group_name_H-M   'P 1'
#
loop_
_entity.id
_entity.type
_entity.pdbx_description
1 polymer ?
#
loop_
_entity_poly.entity_id
_entity_poly.type
_entity_poly.pdbx_seq_one_letter_code
_entity_poly.pdbx_strand_id
1 'polypeptide(L)'
;EFNSFNVIWKDMLKQSHKEPFNPYSMSLKQGIQHLKDKLQIQEHALNGANELISFSCEYGKCKPPLPSDLNGDILLHDTYKHFLNYPNIKVNWQLRGAFIVPYKRTIDIQRSHLPKSGPFQDIVISSKTKFNPLLYECDLHKLKVIEDKLQTKVTRNNELQKLFHEVIKNGYLYDLITKNLLLKVIMKKIQMN
;
A
#
# COMPACT_ATOMS: atom_id res chain seq x y z
N GLU A 1 25.42 -22.86 -8.10
CA GLU A 1 25.11 -21.41 -8.13
C GLU A 1 26.16 -20.65 -7.33
N PHE A 2 26.86 -19.69 -7.93
CA PHE A 2 28.06 -19.09 -7.34
C PHE A 2 27.79 -17.91 -6.38
N ASN A 3 26.52 -17.65 -6.03
CA ASN A 3 26.13 -16.64 -5.03
C ASN A 3 24.75 -17.00 -4.48
N SER A 4 24.67 -17.73 -3.37
CA SER A 4 23.40 -18.11 -2.76
C SER A 4 23.02 -17.27 -1.54
N PHE A 5 23.65 -16.10 -1.38
CA PHE A 5 23.26 -15.11 -0.37
C PHE A 5 21.89 -14.56 -0.75
N ASN A 6 20.89 -14.91 0.04
CA ASN A 6 19.51 -14.54 -0.23
C ASN A 6 18.95 -13.72 0.92
N VAL A 7 18.46 -12.54 0.59
CA VAL A 7 17.71 -11.68 1.50
C VAL A 7 16.23 -12.01 1.38
N ILE A 8 15.65 -12.47 2.48
CA ILE A 8 14.23 -12.67 2.65
C ILE A 8 13.70 -11.41 3.32
N TRP A 9 12.66 -10.82 2.78
CA TRP A 9 12.00 -9.67 3.39
C TRP A 9 10.48 -9.83 3.30
N LYS A 10 9.76 -9.13 4.17
CA LYS A 10 8.29 -9.19 4.21
C LYS A 10 7.70 -7.83 3.87
N ASP A 11 6.66 -7.85 3.05
CA ASP A 11 5.88 -6.64 2.75
C ASP A 11 4.80 -6.36 3.81
N MET A 12 4.01 -5.32 3.58
CA MET A 12 2.90 -4.90 4.45
C MET A 12 1.78 -5.95 4.53
N LEU A 13 1.64 -6.80 3.51
CA LEU A 13 0.71 -7.93 3.47
C LEU A 13 1.30 -9.19 4.13
N LYS A 14 2.49 -9.08 4.73
CA LYS A 14 3.28 -10.18 5.34
C LYS A 14 3.68 -11.26 4.33
N GLN A 15 3.58 -11.00 3.03
CA GLN A 15 4.10 -11.89 2.01
C GLN A 15 5.63 -11.87 2.06
N SER A 16 6.24 -13.05 1.99
CA SER A 16 7.69 -13.18 2.03
C SER A 16 8.26 -13.19 0.62
N HIS A 17 9.18 -12.27 0.36
CA HIS A 17 9.90 -12.12 -0.89
C HIS A 17 11.34 -12.58 -0.68
N LYS A 18 11.97 -13.13 -1.73
CA LYS A 18 13.35 -13.62 -1.69
C LYS A 18 14.14 -12.97 -2.81
N GLU A 19 15.21 -12.27 -2.44
CA GLU A 19 16.09 -11.57 -3.36
C GLU A 19 17.53 -12.10 -3.27
N PRO A 20 18.17 -12.48 -4.38
CA PRO A 20 19.58 -12.85 -4.39
C PRO A 20 20.45 -11.58 -4.42
N PHE A 21 21.40 -11.45 -3.49
CA PHE A 21 22.42 -10.39 -3.50
C PHE A 21 23.82 -10.96 -3.65
N ASN A 22 24.72 -10.16 -4.22
CA ASN A 22 26.14 -10.46 -4.23
C ASN A 22 26.80 -9.80 -3.01
N PRO A 23 27.17 -10.57 -1.97
CA PRO A 23 27.65 -9.97 -0.72
C PRO A 23 29.03 -9.31 -0.87
N TYR A 24 29.81 -9.67 -1.91
CA TYR A 24 31.16 -9.14 -2.15
C TYR A 24 31.19 -7.79 -2.87
N SER A 25 30.09 -7.39 -3.53
CA SER A 25 30.01 -6.13 -4.28
C SER A 25 28.95 -5.17 -3.78
N MET A 26 28.01 -5.65 -2.96
CA MET A 26 26.90 -4.85 -2.47
C MET A 26 27.15 -4.40 -1.02
N SER A 27 27.03 -3.11 -0.77
CA SER A 27 26.94 -2.55 0.58
C SER A 27 25.56 -2.73 1.20
N LEU A 28 25.48 -2.65 2.52
CA LEU A 28 24.20 -2.69 3.23
C LEU A 28 23.25 -1.58 2.74
N LYS A 29 23.74 -0.36 2.57
CA LYS A 29 22.97 0.77 2.05
C LYS A 29 22.46 0.53 0.63
N GLN A 30 23.30 0.01 -0.26
CA GLN A 30 22.88 -0.34 -1.63
C GLN A 30 21.82 -1.45 -1.62
N GLY A 31 21.99 -2.48 -0.80
CA GLY A 31 21.00 -3.55 -0.67
C GLY A 31 19.66 -3.03 -0.15
N ILE A 32 19.68 -2.18 0.88
CA ILE A 32 18.47 -1.56 1.43
C ILE A 32 17.79 -0.65 0.40
N GLN A 33 18.57 0.15 -0.34
CA GLN A 33 18.04 1.02 -1.39
C GLN A 33 17.43 0.20 -2.54
N HIS A 34 18.06 -0.90 -2.95
CA HIS A 34 17.53 -1.81 -3.95
C HIS A 34 16.17 -2.39 -3.54
N LEU A 35 16.03 -2.83 -2.29
CA LEU A 35 14.75 -3.34 -1.79
C LEU A 35 13.69 -2.25 -1.67
N LYS A 36 14.08 -1.02 -1.31
CA LYS A 36 13.20 0.14 -1.28
C LYS A 36 12.63 0.43 -2.68
N ASP A 37 13.49 0.46 -3.71
CA ASP A 37 13.07 0.69 -5.09
C ASP A 37 12.13 -0.42 -5.58
N LYS A 38 12.46 -1.68 -5.25
CA LYS A 38 11.61 -2.83 -5.58
C LYS A 38 10.25 -2.79 -4.90
N LEU A 39 10.22 -2.43 -3.62
CA LEU A 39 8.98 -2.24 -2.85
C LEU A 39 8.12 -1.12 -3.46
N GLN A 40 8.72 -0.02 -3.89
CA GLN A 40 8.01 1.08 -4.52
C GLN A 40 7.38 0.68 -5.86
N ILE A 41 8.08 -0.11 -6.68
CA ILE A 41 7.53 -0.65 -7.93
C ILE A 41 6.34 -1.57 -7.65
N GLN A 42 6.44 -2.44 -6.65
CA GLN A 42 5.34 -3.34 -6.27
C GLN A 42 4.11 -2.58 -5.76
N GLU A 43 4.31 -1.60 -4.88
CA GLU A 43 3.22 -0.77 -4.35
C GLU A 43 2.56 0.10 -5.43
N HIS A 44 3.35 0.59 -6.38
CA HIS A 44 2.83 1.29 -7.55
C HIS A 44 1.96 0.38 -8.41
N ALA A 45 2.41 -0.86 -8.66
CA ALA A 45 1.67 -1.83 -9.45
C ALA A 45 0.36 -2.29 -8.76
N LEU A 46 0.38 -2.48 -7.44
CA LEU A 46 -0.77 -2.99 -6.69
C LEU A 46 -1.80 -1.90 -6.35
N ASN A 47 -1.32 -0.76 -5.86
CA ASN A 47 -2.17 0.26 -5.23
C ASN A 47 -2.20 1.59 -6.00
N GLY A 48 -1.43 1.72 -7.08
CA GLY A 48 -1.24 3.01 -7.76
C GLY A 48 -0.55 4.05 -6.86
N ALA A 49 0.12 3.60 -5.80
CA ALA A 49 0.82 4.43 -4.84
C ALA A 49 2.28 4.57 -5.28
N ASN A 50 2.72 5.80 -5.55
CA ASN A 50 4.07 6.04 -6.09
C ASN A 50 4.89 7.01 -5.25
N GLU A 51 4.30 7.59 -4.22
CA GLU A 51 5.02 8.44 -3.28
C GLU A 51 5.26 7.68 -1.98
N LEU A 52 6.53 7.43 -1.68
CA LEU A 52 6.97 6.80 -0.44
C LEU A 52 7.07 7.88 0.64
N ILE A 53 6.24 7.76 1.68
CA ILE A 53 6.23 8.69 2.82
C ILE A 53 7.36 8.36 3.80
N SER A 54 7.51 7.07 4.11
CA SER A 54 8.50 6.63 5.09
C SER A 54 8.97 5.23 4.79
N PHE A 55 10.26 5.00 4.94
CA PHE A 55 10.88 3.70 4.82
C PHE A 55 11.86 3.50 5.97
N SER A 56 11.78 2.35 6.63
CA SER A 56 12.65 2.01 7.76
C SER A 56 12.97 0.53 7.77
N CYS A 57 14.22 0.19 8.07
CA CYS A 57 14.65 -1.18 8.37
C CYS A 57 14.70 -1.37 9.88
N GLU A 58 14.01 -2.38 10.42
CA GLU A 58 14.06 -2.72 11.84
C GLU A 58 15.27 -3.63 12.12
N TYR A 59 16.47 -3.03 12.24
CA TYR A 59 17.74 -3.75 12.37
C TYR A 59 17.74 -4.80 13.50
N GLY A 60 17.16 -4.47 14.66
CA GLY A 60 17.06 -5.38 15.80
C GLY A 60 16.15 -6.61 15.59
N LYS A 61 15.35 -6.62 14.53
CA LYS A 61 14.50 -7.77 14.17
C LYS A 61 15.00 -8.54 12.95
N CYS A 62 16.07 -8.06 12.31
CA CYS A 62 16.72 -8.77 11.23
C CYS A 62 17.41 -10.03 11.76
N LYS A 63 17.50 -11.08 10.93
CA LYS A 63 18.16 -12.34 11.28
C LYS A 63 19.18 -12.71 10.21
N PRO A 64 20.48 -12.76 10.52
CA PRO A 64 21.07 -12.30 11.78
C PRO A 64 20.89 -10.79 12.03
N PRO A 65 21.00 -10.34 13.30
CA PRO A 65 20.87 -8.92 13.64
C PRO A 65 21.87 -8.08 12.87
N LEU A 66 21.38 -6.95 12.36
CA LEU A 66 22.23 -5.94 11.75
C LEU A 66 22.70 -4.98 12.84
N PRO A 67 23.99 -4.60 12.87
CA PRO A 67 24.44 -3.57 13.80
C PRO A 67 23.80 -2.23 13.44
N SER A 68 23.24 -1.54 14.44
CA SER A 68 22.53 -0.25 14.27
C SER A 68 23.47 0.90 13.90
N ASP A 69 24.74 0.78 14.28
CA ASP A 69 25.73 1.86 14.25
C ASP A 69 26.60 1.79 12.98
N LEU A 70 26.24 0.93 12.02
CA LEU A 70 27.00 0.79 10.80
C LEU A 70 26.86 2.04 9.94
N ASN A 71 28.02 2.64 9.63
CA ASN A 71 28.13 3.49 8.46
C ASN A 71 27.68 2.67 7.24
N GLY A 72 26.61 3.10 6.56
CA GLY A 72 25.87 2.27 5.59
C GLY A 72 26.69 1.75 4.40
N ASP A 73 27.91 2.25 4.22
CA ASP A 73 28.82 1.89 3.15
C ASP A 73 29.58 0.56 3.39
N ILE A 74 29.33 -0.13 4.50
CA ILE A 74 29.93 -1.44 4.81
C ILE A 74 29.37 -2.53 3.88
N LEU A 75 30.26 -3.35 3.33
CA LEU A 75 29.90 -4.47 2.46
C LEU A 75 29.08 -5.52 3.22
N LEU A 76 28.15 -6.16 2.52
CA LEU A 76 27.40 -7.29 3.07
C LEU A 76 28.34 -8.44 3.45
N HIS A 77 29.43 -8.63 2.71
CA HIS A 77 30.49 -9.58 3.07
C HIS A 77 31.04 -9.32 4.46
N ASP A 78 31.48 -8.09 4.75
CA ASP A 78 32.06 -7.75 6.05
C ASP A 78 31.07 -7.90 7.20
N THR A 79 29.80 -7.65 6.92
CA THR A 79 28.72 -7.81 7.90
C THR A 79 28.44 -9.28 8.21
N TYR A 80 28.46 -10.15 7.19
CA TYR A 80 27.96 -11.52 7.32
C TYR A 80 29.03 -12.62 7.28
N LYS A 81 30.31 -12.30 7.03
CA LYS A 81 31.41 -13.29 6.90
C LYS A 81 31.62 -14.17 8.13
N HIS A 82 31.18 -13.72 9.30
CA HIS A 82 31.36 -14.44 10.56
C HIS A 82 30.25 -15.45 10.85
N PHE A 83 29.18 -15.51 10.04
CA PHE A 83 28.09 -16.47 10.24
C PHE A 83 28.41 -17.82 9.60
N LEU A 84 27.98 -18.89 10.27
CA LEU A 84 28.02 -20.25 9.74
C LEU A 84 27.32 -20.32 8.37
N ASN A 85 27.96 -21.00 7.42
CA ASN A 85 27.50 -21.19 6.05
C ASN A 85 27.55 -19.95 5.13
N TYR A 86 28.27 -18.88 5.48
CA TYR A 86 28.57 -17.81 4.53
C TYR A 86 29.39 -18.34 3.33
N PRO A 87 29.11 -17.93 2.07
CA PRO A 87 28.10 -16.96 1.63
C PRO A 87 26.70 -17.54 1.43
N ASN A 88 26.53 -18.86 1.60
CA ASN A 88 25.27 -19.59 1.40
C ASN A 88 24.28 -19.45 2.57
N ILE A 89 24.12 -18.22 3.08
CA ILE A 89 23.25 -17.89 4.20
C ILE A 89 21.93 -17.29 3.71
N LYS A 90 20.84 -17.61 4.42
CA LYS A 90 19.55 -16.94 4.29
C LYS A 90 19.46 -15.86 5.35
N VAL A 91 19.39 -14.61 4.91
CA VAL A 91 19.28 -13.46 5.79
C VAL A 91 17.85 -12.93 5.72
N ASN A 92 17.25 -12.60 6.86
CA ASN A 92 15.92 -12.02 6.94
C ASN A 92 16.02 -10.54 7.31
N TRP A 93 15.55 -9.66 6.43
CA TRP A 93 15.47 -8.22 6.67
C TRP A 93 14.03 -7.80 6.91
N GLN A 94 13.80 -7.10 8.01
CA GLN A 94 12.47 -6.56 8.33
C GLN A 94 12.37 -5.12 7.86
N LEU A 95 11.69 -4.93 6.72
CA LEU A 95 11.43 -3.63 6.12
C LEU A 95 10.03 -3.14 6.49
N ARG A 96 9.88 -1.82 6.62
CA ARG A 96 8.59 -1.15 6.70
C ARG A 96 8.58 0.01 5.72
N GLY A 97 7.55 0.05 4.88
CA GLY A 97 7.29 1.16 3.96
C GLY A 97 5.87 1.68 4.18
N ALA A 98 5.69 2.99 4.11
CA ALA A 98 4.38 3.62 4.00
C ALA A 98 4.33 4.43 2.72
N PHE A 99 3.28 4.22 1.93
CA PHE A 99 3.09 4.82 0.62
C PHE A 99 1.79 5.60 0.58
N ILE A 100 1.74 6.60 -0.30
CA ILE A 100 0.54 7.37 -0.59
C ILE A 100 0.30 7.41 -2.10
N VAL A 101 -0.98 7.38 -2.46
CA VAL A 101 -1.44 7.67 -3.81
C VAL A 101 -1.50 9.19 -3.94
N PRO A 102 -0.74 9.81 -4.86
CA PRO A 102 -0.80 11.25 -5.04
C PRO A 102 -2.22 11.71 -5.35
N TYR A 103 -2.66 12.81 -4.74
CA TYR A 103 -4.01 13.35 -4.95
C TYR A 103 -4.33 13.61 -6.44
N LYS A 104 -3.32 13.93 -7.26
CA LYS A 104 -3.48 14.09 -8.71
C LYS A 104 -4.01 12.82 -9.43
N ARG A 105 -3.83 11.65 -8.80
CA ARG A 105 -4.29 10.35 -9.31
C ARG A 105 -5.53 9.82 -8.59
N THR A 106 -5.99 10.50 -7.54
CA THR A 106 -7.25 10.16 -6.89
C THR A 106 -8.39 10.84 -7.65
N ILE A 107 -9.47 10.10 -7.94
CA ILE A 107 -10.68 10.70 -8.52
C ILE A 107 -11.23 11.65 -7.48
N ASP A 108 -11.29 12.94 -7.84
CA ASP A 108 -11.92 13.93 -6.98
C ASP A 108 -13.39 13.57 -6.83
N ILE A 109 -13.81 13.22 -5.61
CA ILE A 109 -15.23 13.03 -5.27
C ILE A 109 -15.85 14.38 -4.93
N GLN A 110 -15.40 15.46 -5.58
CA GLN A 110 -16.27 16.63 -5.74
C GLN A 110 -17.54 16.12 -6.41
N ARG A 111 -18.60 15.95 -5.61
CA ARG A 111 -19.97 15.79 -6.06
C ARG A 111 -20.33 17.05 -6.84
N SER A 112 -19.88 17.15 -8.08
CA SER A 112 -20.34 18.12 -9.04
C SER A 112 -21.81 17.82 -9.26
N HIS A 113 -22.67 18.47 -8.46
CA HIS A 113 -24.12 18.53 -8.61
C HIS A 113 -24.74 17.27 -9.24
N LEU A 114 -24.53 16.10 -8.62
CA LEU A 114 -25.30 14.92 -9.00
C LEU A 114 -26.78 15.35 -8.92
N PRO A 115 -27.54 15.29 -10.03
CA PRO A 115 -28.91 15.72 -10.03
C PRO A 115 -29.62 14.91 -8.94
N LYS A 116 -30.20 15.61 -7.96
CA LYS A 116 -31.02 14.99 -6.92
C LYS A 116 -32.04 14.13 -7.66
N SER A 117 -31.97 12.82 -7.44
CA SER A 117 -32.83 11.77 -8.00
C SER A 117 -34.20 12.30 -8.48
N GLY A 118 -34.29 12.63 -9.76
CA GLY A 118 -35.56 12.70 -10.47
C GLY A 118 -35.99 11.29 -10.83
N PRO A 119 -37.30 11.02 -11.03
CA PRO A 119 -37.77 9.73 -11.51
C PRO A 119 -37.05 9.40 -12.81
N PHE A 120 -36.44 8.20 -12.85
CA PHE A 120 -35.69 7.69 -14.00
C PHE A 120 -36.56 7.75 -15.26
N GLN A 121 -36.34 8.77 -16.08
CA GLN A 121 -36.73 8.76 -17.47
C GLN A 121 -35.48 8.34 -18.25
N ASP A 122 -35.64 7.39 -19.16
CA ASP A 122 -34.57 6.87 -20.02
C ASP A 122 -33.94 8.02 -20.82
N ILE A 123 -32.84 8.57 -20.30
CA ILE A 123 -32.05 9.55 -21.01
C ILE A 123 -31.30 8.81 -22.10
N VAL A 124 -31.76 8.98 -23.35
CA VAL A 124 -31.00 8.64 -24.55
C VAL A 124 -29.76 9.55 -24.57
N ILE A 125 -28.62 9.04 -24.08
CA ILE A 125 -27.34 9.74 -24.10
C ILE A 125 -26.84 9.77 -25.56
N SER A 126 -27.20 10.82 -26.31
CA SER A 126 -26.87 10.96 -27.73
C SER A 126 -25.57 11.72 -28.02
N SER A 127 -24.81 12.13 -27.00
CA SER A 127 -23.49 12.73 -27.20
C SER A 127 -22.42 11.65 -27.29
N LYS A 128 -21.80 11.50 -28.46
CA LYS A 128 -20.67 10.61 -28.75
C LYS A 128 -19.54 10.80 -27.72
N THR A 129 -19.57 10.04 -26.63
CA THR A 129 -18.44 9.90 -25.73
C THR A 129 -17.34 9.15 -26.47
N LYS A 130 -16.12 9.66 -26.39
CA LYS A 130 -14.94 9.09 -27.04
C LYS A 130 -14.77 7.67 -26.50
N PHE A 131 -15.10 6.68 -27.32
CA PHE A 131 -15.09 5.25 -26.99
C PHE A 131 -13.76 4.89 -26.31
N ASN A 132 -13.84 4.39 -25.08
CA ASN A 132 -12.68 3.83 -24.39
C ASN A 132 -12.51 2.39 -24.89
N PRO A 133 -11.47 2.07 -25.69
CA PRO A 133 -11.32 0.75 -26.32
C PRO A 133 -11.19 -0.40 -25.32
N LEU A 134 -10.96 -0.09 -24.04
CA LEU A 134 -10.79 -1.06 -22.96
C LEU A 134 -12.11 -1.46 -22.30
N LEU A 135 -13.23 -0.80 -22.62
CA LEU A 135 -14.56 -1.15 -22.10
C LEU A 135 -15.39 -1.71 -23.25
N TYR A 136 -15.22 -3.00 -23.50
CA TYR A 136 -16.01 -3.71 -24.51
C TYR A 136 -17.46 -3.85 -24.04
N GLU A 137 -18.41 -3.83 -24.97
CA GLU A 137 -19.86 -3.92 -24.70
C GLU A 137 -20.22 -5.18 -23.87
N CYS A 138 -19.43 -6.24 -23.98
CA CYS A 138 -19.54 -7.45 -23.17
C CYS A 138 -19.30 -7.25 -21.67
N ASP A 139 -18.47 -6.28 -21.28
CA ASP A 139 -18.16 -6.05 -19.87
C ASP A 139 -19.24 -5.22 -19.18
N LEU A 140 -20.00 -4.41 -19.91
CA LEU A 140 -21.20 -3.74 -19.37
C LEU A 140 -22.26 -4.75 -18.94
N HIS A 141 -22.49 -5.81 -19.72
CA HIS A 141 -23.39 -6.89 -19.33
C HIS A 141 -22.90 -7.64 -18.09
N LYS A 142 -21.60 -7.89 -17.97
CA LYS A 142 -21.03 -8.52 -16.77
C LYS A 142 -21.18 -7.62 -15.53
N LEU A 143 -20.96 -6.32 -15.68
CA LEU A 143 -21.15 -5.34 -14.60
C LEU A 143 -22.61 -5.28 -14.16
N LYS A 144 -23.56 -5.28 -15.11
CA LYS A 144 -25.00 -5.31 -14.82
C LYS A 144 -25.42 -6.59 -14.08
N VAL A 145 -24.90 -7.75 -14.50
CA VAL A 145 -25.15 -9.02 -13.80
C VAL A 145 -24.57 -9.02 -12.38
N ILE A 146 -23.40 -8.39 -12.17
CA ILE A 146 -22.82 -8.24 -10.83
C ILE A 146 -23.67 -7.31 -9.96
N GLU A 147 -24.12 -6.19 -10.52
CA GLU A 147 -25.00 -5.23 -9.84
C GLU A 147 -26.32 -5.88 -9.44
N ASP A 148 -27.01 -6.54 -10.37
CA ASP A 148 -28.28 -7.24 -10.11
C ASP A 148 -28.10 -8.35 -9.06
N LYS A 149 -26.97 -9.07 -9.08
CA LYS A 149 -26.64 -10.11 -8.09
C LYS A 149 -26.29 -9.52 -6.71
N LEU A 150 -25.72 -8.33 -6.66
CA LEU A 150 -25.46 -7.61 -5.41
C LEU A 150 -26.75 -7.03 -4.83
N GLN A 151 -27.61 -6.44 -5.66
CA GLN A 151 -28.89 -5.89 -5.23
C GLN A 151 -29.84 -6.98 -4.70
N THR A 152 -29.89 -8.14 -5.35
CA THR A 152 -30.73 -9.29 -4.93
C THR A 152 -30.25 -9.98 -3.65
N LYS A 153 -28.96 -9.90 -3.30
CA LYS A 153 -28.41 -10.43 -2.03
C LYS A 153 -28.37 -9.41 -0.90
N VAL A 154 -28.66 -8.14 -1.18
CA VAL A 154 -28.61 -7.05 -0.22
C VAL A 154 -30.02 -6.69 0.23
N THR A 155 -30.77 -7.68 0.73
CA THR A 155 -31.63 -7.46 1.90
C THR A 155 -30.72 -7.27 3.12
N ARG A 156 -29.92 -6.19 3.10
CA ARG A 156 -29.08 -5.80 4.23
C ARG A 156 -30.01 -5.39 5.35
N ASN A 157 -29.88 -6.08 6.48
CA ASN A 157 -30.44 -5.63 7.74
C ASN A 157 -29.84 -4.24 8.03
N ASN A 158 -30.62 -3.20 7.75
CA ASN A 158 -30.18 -1.80 7.63
C ASN A 158 -29.90 -1.13 8.99
N GLU A 159 -29.96 -1.87 10.08
CA GLU A 159 -29.81 -1.33 11.43
C GLU A 159 -28.40 -0.78 11.65
N LEU A 160 -27.36 -1.49 11.21
CA LEU A 160 -25.98 -1.02 11.33
C LEU A 160 -25.72 0.23 10.48
N GLN A 161 -26.33 0.31 9.30
CA GLN A 161 -26.23 1.48 8.44
C GLN A 161 -26.94 2.70 9.04
N LYS A 162 -28.11 2.50 9.66
CA LYS A 162 -28.84 3.53 10.40
C LYS A 162 -28.03 4.01 11.61
N LEU A 163 -27.43 3.10 12.37
CA LEU A 163 -26.56 3.42 13.50
C LEU A 163 -25.37 4.30 13.06
N PHE A 164 -24.68 3.92 11.98
CA PHE A 164 -23.58 4.73 11.46
C PHE A 164 -24.03 6.11 10.97
N HIS A 165 -25.21 6.21 10.34
CA HIS A 165 -25.78 7.51 9.95
C HIS A 165 -26.09 8.38 11.17
N GLU A 166 -26.61 7.79 12.24
CA GLU A 166 -26.94 8.49 13.48
C GLU A 166 -25.68 9.01 14.20
N VAL A 167 -24.64 8.17 14.29
CA VAL A 167 -23.33 8.56 14.84
C VAL A 167 -22.71 9.74 14.06
N ILE A 168 -22.78 9.71 12.73
CA ILE A 168 -22.28 10.80 11.88
C ILE A 168 -23.15 12.06 12.05
N LYS A 169 -24.48 11.91 12.01
CA LYS A 169 -25.43 13.03 12.14
C LYS A 169 -25.30 13.75 13.49
N ASN A 170 -25.03 13.01 14.55
CA ASN A 170 -24.87 13.56 15.90
C ASN A 170 -23.45 14.05 16.20
N GLY A 171 -22.51 14.00 15.25
CA GLY A 171 -21.16 14.53 15.41
C GLY A 171 -20.20 13.64 16.21
N TYR A 172 -20.62 12.45 16.63
CA TYR A 172 -19.81 11.50 17.42
C TYR A 172 -18.73 10.77 16.63
N LEU A 173 -18.58 11.07 15.33
CA LEU A 173 -17.52 10.48 14.49
C LEU A 173 -16.13 10.81 15.05
N TYR A 174 -15.95 11.99 15.65
CA TYR A 174 -14.69 12.40 16.27
C TYR A 174 -14.32 11.53 17.47
N ASP A 175 -15.29 11.00 18.21
CA ASP A 175 -15.05 10.16 19.38
C ASP A 175 -14.62 8.73 19.00
N LEU A 176 -15.04 8.27 17.82
CA LEU A 176 -14.62 6.99 17.25
C LEU A 176 -13.20 7.01 16.69
N ILE A 177 -12.72 8.19 16.27
CA ILE A 177 -11.33 8.36 15.86
C ILE A 177 -10.48 8.36 17.13
N THR A 178 -9.91 7.20 17.45
CA THR A 178 -9.11 6.98 18.65
C THR A 178 -8.09 8.12 18.83
N LYS A 179 -8.02 8.72 20.02
CA LYS A 179 -7.09 9.82 20.36
C LYS A 179 -5.63 9.57 19.91
N ASN A 180 -5.21 8.32 19.82
CA ASN A 180 -3.91 7.90 19.29
C ASN A 180 -3.65 8.27 17.81
N LEU A 181 -4.68 8.38 16.97
CA LEU A 181 -4.57 8.86 15.58
C LEU A 181 -4.41 10.38 15.53
N LEU A 182 -5.18 11.12 16.35
CA LEU A 182 -5.09 12.57 16.46
C LEU A 182 -3.73 13.05 16.99
N LEU A 183 -3.19 12.38 18.02
CA LEU A 183 -1.87 12.69 18.56
C LEU A 183 -0.74 12.49 17.54
N LYS A 184 -0.81 11.45 16.70
CA LYS A 184 0.19 11.22 15.64
C LYS A 184 0.15 12.29 14.55
N VAL A 185 -1.04 12.79 14.22
CA VAL A 185 -1.21 13.86 13.22
C VAL A 185 -0.72 15.21 13.78
N ILE A 186 -1.02 15.51 15.04
CA ILE A 186 -0.57 16.75 15.69
C ILE A 186 0.95 16.75 15.90
N MET A 187 1.54 15.64 16.35
CA MET A 187 3.00 15.54 16.50
C MET A 187 3.75 15.67 15.17
N LYS A 188 3.19 15.15 14.07
CA LYS A 188 3.75 15.38 12.73
C LYS A 188 3.71 16.85 12.30
N LYS A 189 2.67 17.59 12.70
CA LYS A 189 2.51 19.01 12.35
C LYS A 189 3.48 19.91 13.14
N ILE A 190 3.84 19.53 14.36
CA ILE A 190 4.81 20.25 15.19
C ILE A 190 6.26 20.00 14.73
N GLN A 191 6.57 18.84 14.14
CA GLN A 191 7.89 18.54 13.59
C GLN A 191 8.15 19.16 12.20
N MET A 192 7.15 19.76 11.55
CA MET A 192 7.28 20.41 10.23
C MET A 192 7.30 21.95 10.30
N ASN A 193 7.27 22.53 11.50
CA ASN A 193 7.59 23.94 11.76
C ASN A 193 8.91 24.02 12.52
#